data_AF-A0AAW0VQA1-F1
#
_entry.id   AF-A0AAW0VQA1-F1
#
_cell.length_a   1.000
_cell.length_b   1.000
_cell.length_c   1.000
_cell.angle_alpha   90.00
_cell.angle_beta   90.00
_cell.angle_gamma   90.00
#
_symmetry.space_group_name_H-M   'P 1'
#
loop_
_entity.id
_entity.type
_entity.pdbx_description
1 polymer ?
#
loop_
_entity_poly.entity_id
_entity_poly.type
_entity_poly.pdbx_seq_one_letter_code
_entity_poly.pdbx_strand_id
1 'polypeptide(L)'
;GVDWKSLTLPACLPITTDYFPEEQSLHNDYLVADYNLLPDDMEEPARPSSGRKPLTTKLVFLELVAQRLAQGFQMIMLAEKNPNQAVDVYGSNSRYSGIGSLMRKRSHVDESSQEYRLSIGRMFHKIRLCGSTITVTIYRPSI
;
A
#
# COMPACT_ATOMS: atom_id res chain seq x y z
N GLY A 1 5.07 33.35 21.39
CA GLY A 1 6.48 32.95 21.43
C GLY A 1 6.72 31.95 20.31
N VAL A 2 7.93 31.89 19.76
CA VAL A 2 8.28 30.94 18.68
C VAL A 2 8.37 29.52 19.27
N ASP A 3 7.57 28.60 18.74
CA ASP A 3 7.63 27.17 19.12
C ASP A 3 8.86 26.53 18.48
N TRP A 4 9.98 26.65 19.18
CA TRP A 4 11.28 26.08 18.84
C TRP A 4 11.28 24.56 18.64
N LYS A 5 10.24 23.86 19.12
CA LYS A 5 10.01 22.43 18.88
C LYS A 5 9.69 22.12 17.41
N SER A 6 9.00 23.02 16.70
CA SER A 6 8.71 22.86 15.26
C SER A 6 9.92 23.12 14.36
N LEU A 7 10.99 23.73 14.90
CA LEU A 7 12.23 24.03 14.15
C LEU A 7 13.25 22.88 14.18
N THR A 8 13.10 21.91 15.09
CA THR A 8 14.03 20.79 15.27
C THR A 8 13.45 19.42 14.94
N LEU A 9 12.12 19.31 14.82
CA LEU A 9 11.45 18.10 14.38
C LEU A 9 10.75 18.38 13.04
N PRO A 10 11.19 17.79 11.92
CA PRO A 10 10.43 17.89 10.67
C PRO A 10 9.03 17.30 10.93
N ALA A 11 8.01 17.90 10.34
CA ALA A 11 6.65 17.37 10.45
C ALA A 11 6.66 15.91 9.96
N CYS A 12 6.37 14.96 10.86
CA CYS A 12 6.14 13.58 10.46
C CYS A 12 4.85 13.57 9.64
N LEU A 13 4.97 13.46 8.31
CA LEU A 13 3.81 13.24 7.44
C LEU A 13 3.05 12.03 8.00
N PRO A 14 1.71 12.08 8.15
CA PRO A 14 0.97 10.95 8.69
C PRO A 14 1.27 9.69 7.89
N ILE A 15 1.60 8.57 8.54
CA ILE A 15 1.99 7.34 7.82
C ILE A 15 0.82 6.72 7.03
N THR A 16 -0.42 7.16 7.28
CA THR A 16 -1.62 6.70 6.61
C THR A 16 -2.44 7.84 6.00
N THR A 17 -3.17 7.55 4.92
CA THR A 17 -4.22 8.39 4.33
C THR A 17 -5.44 7.53 3.99
N ASP A 18 -6.62 8.14 3.81
CA ASP A 18 -7.89 7.49 3.46
C ASP A 18 -8.29 7.71 2.00
N TYR A 19 -7.48 8.44 1.21
CA TYR A 19 -7.80 8.78 -0.17
C TYR A 19 -7.11 7.87 -1.18
N PHE A 20 -7.91 7.31 -2.10
CA PHE A 20 -7.46 6.71 -3.35
C PHE A 20 -8.37 7.21 -4.47
N PRO A 21 -7.86 7.59 -5.67
CA PRO A 21 -8.69 8.09 -6.74
C PRO A 21 -9.71 7.05 -7.21
N GLU A 22 -10.87 7.53 -7.63
CA GLU A 22 -11.88 6.68 -8.24
C GLU A 22 -11.44 6.17 -9.61
N GLU A 23 -12.02 5.06 -10.05
CA GLU A 23 -11.66 4.41 -11.31
C GLU A 23 -11.76 5.35 -12.51
N GLN A 24 -12.79 6.20 -12.56
CA GLN A 24 -12.96 7.17 -13.63
C GLN A 24 -11.81 8.20 -13.67
N SER A 25 -11.39 8.70 -12.51
CA SER A 25 -10.24 9.62 -12.42
C SER A 25 -8.95 8.93 -12.82
N LEU A 26 -8.74 7.68 -12.41
CA LEU A 26 -7.56 6.90 -12.82
C LEU A 26 -7.50 6.71 -14.34
N HIS A 27 -8.65 6.54 -15.01
CA HIS A 27 -8.69 6.41 -16.47
C HIS A 27 -8.43 7.72 -17.21
N ASN A 28 -8.95 8.83 -16.69
CA ASN A 28 -8.89 10.12 -17.40
C ASN A 28 -7.61 10.91 -17.10
N ASP A 29 -7.13 10.87 -15.86
CA ASP A 29 -6.12 11.81 -15.36
C ASP A 29 -4.76 11.14 -15.07
N TYR A 30 -4.63 9.82 -15.27
CA TYR A 30 -3.44 9.07 -14.91
C TYR A 30 -2.91 8.18 -16.03
N LEU A 31 -1.58 8.11 -16.10
CA LEU A 31 -0.85 7.07 -16.81
C LEU A 31 -0.63 5.87 -15.89
N VAL A 32 -1.03 4.69 -16.36
CA VAL A 32 -0.91 3.43 -15.63
C VAL A 32 0.26 2.63 -16.17
N ALA A 33 1.14 2.17 -15.27
CA ALA A 33 2.21 1.24 -15.60
C ALA A 33 2.12 0.00 -14.70
N ASP A 34 2.01 -1.16 -15.32
CA ASP A 34 1.92 -2.45 -14.65
C ASP A 34 3.15 -3.31 -14.95
N TYR A 35 3.74 -3.91 -13.90
CA TYR A 35 4.75 -4.94 -14.05
C TYR A 35 4.58 -6.06 -13.02
N ASN A 36 4.96 -7.27 -13.42
CA ASN A 36 4.94 -8.44 -12.58
C ASN A 36 6.36 -8.84 -12.20
N LEU A 37 6.53 -9.33 -10.98
CA LEU A 37 7.76 -9.94 -10.48
C LEU A 37 7.45 -11.41 -10.22
N LEU A 38 8.15 -12.30 -10.95
CA LEU A 38 8.10 -13.73 -10.74
C LEU A 38 9.26 -14.17 -9.82
N PRO A 39 9.12 -15.29 -9.09
CA PRO A 39 10.19 -15.79 -8.23
C PRO A 39 11.47 -16.14 -9.00
N ASP A 40 11.34 -16.67 -10.22
CA ASP A 40 12.47 -17.08 -11.05
C ASP A 40 13.30 -15.88 -11.56
N ASP A 41 12.67 -14.70 -11.74
CA ASP A 41 13.38 -13.47 -12.13
C ASP A 41 14.30 -12.94 -11.02
N MET A 42 14.13 -13.45 -9.79
CA MET A 42 14.92 -13.09 -8.61
C MET A 42 16.07 -14.05 -8.34
N GLU A 43 16.27 -15.08 -9.18
CA GLU A 43 17.49 -15.88 -9.19
C GLU A 43 18.63 -15.06 -9.78
N GLU A 44 19.12 -14.06 -9.06
CA GLU A 44 20.51 -13.67 -9.26
C GLU A 44 21.39 -14.88 -8.92
N PRO A 45 22.28 -15.35 -9.81
CA PRO A 45 23.34 -16.29 -9.45
C PRO A 45 24.42 -15.57 -8.60
N ALA A 46 24.00 -14.86 -7.56
CA ALA A 46 24.86 -14.23 -6.58
C ALA A 46 25.33 -15.30 -5.59
N ARG A 47 26.49 -15.87 -5.92
CA ARG A 47 27.36 -16.66 -5.06
C ARG A 47 27.21 -16.25 -3.58
N PRO A 48 26.96 -17.18 -2.63
CA PRO A 48 26.74 -16.82 -1.24
C PRO A 48 28.07 -16.39 -0.60
N SER A 49 28.44 -15.12 -0.75
CA SER A 49 29.52 -14.51 0.02
C SER A 49 29.07 -14.13 1.43
N SER A 50 27.79 -14.33 1.79
CA SER A 50 27.24 -13.87 3.09
C SER A 50 26.22 -14.79 3.76
N GLY A 51 26.07 -16.06 3.34
CA GLY A 51 25.23 -17.05 4.05
C GLY A 51 23.74 -16.69 4.20
N ARG A 52 23.23 -15.68 3.47
CA ARG A 52 21.84 -15.25 3.55
C ARG A 52 20.96 -16.17 2.71
N LYS A 53 19.87 -16.64 3.32
CA LYS A 53 18.86 -17.47 2.64
C LYS A 53 18.18 -16.66 1.53
N PRO A 54 17.81 -17.27 0.39
CA PRO A 54 17.03 -16.61 -0.64
C PRO A 54 15.76 -16.00 -0.04
N LEU A 55 15.45 -14.75 -0.40
CA LEU A 55 14.24 -14.08 0.07
C LEU A 55 13.03 -14.78 -0.53
N THR A 56 12.03 -15.11 0.30
CA THR A 56 10.76 -15.63 -0.21
C THR A 56 9.99 -14.52 -0.93
N THR A 57 9.12 -14.86 -1.88
CA THR A 57 8.26 -13.88 -2.58
C THR A 57 7.49 -13.00 -1.59
N LYS A 58 7.05 -13.56 -0.46
CA LYS A 58 6.37 -12.80 0.59
C LYS A 58 7.29 -11.75 1.23
N LEU A 59 8.57 -12.06 1.46
CA LEU A 59 9.53 -11.09 1.97
C LEU A 59 9.82 -10.00 0.95
N VAL A 60 9.97 -10.35 -0.33
CA VAL A 60 10.12 -9.37 -1.42
C VAL A 60 8.91 -8.44 -1.48
N PHE A 61 7.70 -8.99 -1.39
CA PHE A 61 6.46 -8.20 -1.36
C PHE A 61 6.44 -7.18 -0.22
N LEU A 62 6.80 -7.60 1.00
CA LEU A 62 6.88 -6.71 2.16
C LEU A 62 8.01 -5.68 2.02
N GLU A 63 9.17 -6.08 1.49
CA GLU A 63 10.29 -5.18 1.24
C GLU A 63 9.93 -4.09 0.24
N LEU A 64 9.19 -4.42 -0.83
CA LEU A 64 8.69 -3.40 -1.76
C LEU A 64 7.84 -2.36 -1.02
N VAL A 65 6.90 -2.80 -0.18
CA VAL A 65 6.07 -1.89 0.64
C VAL A 65 6.95 -1.04 1.55
N ALA A 66 7.88 -1.64 2.28
CA ALA A 66 8.80 -0.96 3.18
C ALA A 66 9.65 0.11 2.46
N GLN A 67 10.15 -0.19 1.28
CA GLN A 67 10.90 0.77 0.46
C GLN A 67 10.07 1.98 0.05
N ARG A 68 8.79 1.79 -0.31
CA ARG A 68 7.90 2.92 -0.63
C ARG A 68 7.67 3.78 0.62
N LEU A 69 7.43 3.15 1.78
CA LEU A 69 7.30 3.87 3.06
C LEU A 69 8.56 4.67 3.39
N ALA A 70 9.74 4.09 3.21
CA ALA A 70 11.03 4.78 3.42
C ALA A 70 11.25 5.97 2.48
N GLN A 71 10.62 5.95 1.29
CA GLN A 71 10.63 7.05 0.32
C GLN A 71 9.57 8.13 0.60
N GLY A 72 8.78 7.99 1.67
CA GLY A 72 7.75 8.95 2.05
C GLY A 72 6.37 8.69 1.46
N PHE A 73 6.14 7.51 0.84
CA PHE A 73 4.77 7.08 0.58
C PHE A 73 4.04 6.78 1.88
N GLN A 74 2.75 7.07 1.89
CA GLN A 74 1.81 6.80 2.98
C GLN A 74 0.94 5.60 2.59
N MET A 75 0.57 4.77 3.56
CA MET A 75 -0.32 3.64 3.32
C MET A 75 -1.78 4.11 3.27
N ILE A 76 -2.55 3.60 2.31
CA ILE A 76 -3.95 4.01 2.13
C ILE A 76 -4.86 3.01 2.85
N MET A 77 -5.59 3.48 3.85
CA MET A 77 -6.57 2.69 4.60
C MET A 77 -7.97 3.00 4.07
N LEU A 78 -8.42 2.21 3.09
CA LEU A 78 -9.80 2.29 2.62
C LEU A 78 -10.69 1.50 3.58
N ALA A 79 -11.73 2.15 4.11
CA ALA A 79 -12.78 1.44 4.83
C ALA A 79 -13.50 0.51 3.86
N GLU A 80 -13.58 -0.77 4.20
CA GLU A 80 -14.36 -1.78 3.47
C GLU A 80 -15.82 -1.32 3.42
N LYS A 81 -16.26 -0.75 2.30
CA LYS A 81 -17.65 -0.34 2.10
C LYS A 81 -18.48 -1.62 1.93
N ASN A 82 -18.96 -2.18 3.04
CA ASN A 82 -19.91 -3.29 3.03
C ASN A 82 -21.16 -2.85 2.25
N PRO A 83 -21.49 -3.46 1.10
CA PRO A 83 -22.66 -3.08 0.31
C PRO A 83 -24.01 -3.42 0.98
N ASN A 84 -24.00 -3.99 2.20
CA ASN A 84 -25.18 -4.41 2.95
C ASN A 84 -25.55 -3.53 4.15
N GLN A 85 -24.92 -2.37 4.37
CA GLN A 85 -25.38 -1.41 5.38
C GLN A 85 -26.14 -0.27 4.73
N ALA A 86 -27.46 -0.47 4.61
CA ALA A 86 -28.41 0.61 4.46
C ALA A 86 -28.26 1.57 5.66
N VAL A 87 -28.15 2.87 5.33
CA VAL A 87 -28.46 4.07 6.12
C VAL A 87 -28.57 3.93 7.64
N ASP A 88 -27.69 4.63 8.36
CA ASP A 88 -28.10 5.33 9.59
C ASP A 88 -27.36 6.66 9.72
N VAL A 89 -28.17 7.71 9.91
CA VAL A 89 -27.77 9.09 10.16
C VAL A 89 -27.41 9.25 11.64
N TYR A 90 -26.58 10.24 11.93
CA TYR A 90 -26.18 10.82 13.23
C TYR A 90 -24.74 10.52 13.67
N GLY A 91 -24.00 11.63 13.81
CA GLY A 91 -22.60 11.64 14.11
C GLY A 91 -22.25 10.94 15.42
N SER A 92 -21.14 10.23 15.40
CA SER A 92 -20.32 10.06 16.59
C SER A 92 -18.90 9.65 16.22
N ASN A 93 -17.95 10.44 16.74
CA ASN A 93 -16.55 10.17 16.98
C ASN A 93 -16.02 8.81 16.48
N SER A 94 -15.23 8.85 15.41
CA SER A 94 -14.27 7.79 15.13
C SER A 94 -13.18 7.82 16.20
N ARG A 95 -13.43 7.09 17.29
CA ARG A 95 -12.41 6.67 18.22
C ARG A 95 -11.48 5.74 17.45
N TYR A 96 -10.23 6.17 17.33
CA TYR A 96 -9.07 5.42 16.86
C TYR A 96 -9.17 3.96 17.32
N SER A 97 -9.66 3.12 16.42
CA SER A 97 -9.74 1.68 16.64
C SER A 97 -8.49 1.06 16.04
N GLY A 98 -7.56 0.72 16.92
CA GLY A 98 -6.79 -0.52 16.83
C GLY A 98 -5.85 -0.65 15.64
N ILE A 99 -4.57 -0.35 15.90
CA ILE A 99 -3.47 -1.19 15.43
C ILE A 99 -3.76 -2.62 15.93
N GLY A 100 -4.39 -3.45 15.09
CA GLY A 100 -4.70 -4.83 15.43
C GLY A 100 -6.02 -5.32 14.86
N SER A 101 -6.01 -5.78 13.60
CA SER A 101 -6.87 -6.89 13.18
C SER A 101 -6.28 -7.58 11.95
N LEU A 102 -5.34 -8.48 12.22
CA LEU A 102 -5.11 -9.65 11.38
C LEU A 102 -6.27 -10.61 11.63
N MET A 103 -7.20 -10.79 10.68
CA MET A 103 -8.02 -12.01 10.37
C MET A 103 -9.46 -11.74 9.85
N ARG A 104 -9.61 -11.81 8.52
CA ARG A 104 -10.56 -12.64 7.71
C ARG A 104 -12.10 -12.50 7.81
N LYS A 105 -12.73 -12.12 6.67
CA LYS A 105 -13.66 -12.94 5.81
C LYS A 105 -14.13 -12.12 4.58
N ARG A 106 -13.56 -12.37 3.38
CA ARG A 106 -14.10 -13.15 2.23
C ARG A 106 -15.38 -12.59 1.58
N SER A 107 -15.20 -11.61 0.69
CA SER A 107 -15.86 -11.61 -0.63
C SER A 107 -14.96 -12.39 -1.60
N HIS A 108 -15.56 -13.06 -2.58
CA HIS A 108 -14.94 -14.07 -3.46
C HIS A 108 -13.87 -13.47 -4.41
N VAL A 109 -12.71 -13.13 -3.84
CA VAL A 109 -11.48 -12.74 -4.52
C VAL A 109 -10.40 -13.62 -3.89
N ASP A 110 -9.66 -14.35 -4.73
CA ASP A 110 -8.65 -15.35 -4.40
C ASP A 110 -8.13 -15.30 -2.94
N GLU A 111 -8.44 -16.32 -2.14
CA GLU A 111 -8.19 -16.38 -0.68
C GLU A 111 -6.72 -16.23 -0.27
N SER A 112 -5.81 -16.21 -1.24
CA SER A 112 -4.37 -16.07 -1.05
C SER A 112 -3.82 -14.67 -1.40
N SER A 113 -4.63 -13.79 -1.98
CA SER A 113 -4.16 -12.49 -2.48
C SER A 113 -4.07 -11.43 -1.37
N GLN A 114 -2.91 -10.78 -1.25
CA GLN A 114 -2.67 -9.61 -0.40
C GLN A 114 -2.44 -8.37 -1.26
N GLU A 115 -2.97 -7.21 -0.87
CA GLU A 115 -2.78 -5.95 -1.61
C GLU A 115 -2.48 -4.80 -0.64
N TYR A 116 -1.51 -3.96 -0.99
CA TYR A 116 -1.23 -2.69 -0.34
C TYR A 116 -1.35 -1.55 -1.36
N ARG A 117 -2.04 -0.49 -0.98
CA ARG A 117 -2.12 0.77 -1.73
C ARG A 117 -1.35 1.84 -0.98
N LEU A 118 -0.52 2.59 -1.69
CA LEU A 118 0.31 3.64 -1.12
C LEU A 118 0.27 4.90 -1.98
N SER A 119 0.46 6.07 -1.38
CA SER A 119 0.50 7.34 -2.11
C SER A 119 1.57 8.30 -1.60
N ILE A 120 2.13 9.10 -2.50
CA ILE A 120 2.88 10.31 -2.17
C ILE A 120 2.40 11.44 -3.08
N GLY A 121 1.72 12.44 -2.50
CA GLY A 121 1.04 13.48 -3.28
C GLY A 121 -0.01 12.87 -4.21
N ARG A 122 0.16 13.07 -5.53
CA ARG A 122 -0.69 12.49 -6.59
C ARG A 122 -0.11 11.23 -7.23
N MET A 123 0.90 10.61 -6.64
CA MET A 123 1.46 9.36 -7.13
C MET A 123 0.85 8.21 -6.34
N PHE A 124 0.29 7.22 -7.01
CA PHE A 124 -0.34 6.06 -6.34
C PHE A 124 0.31 4.77 -6.79
N HIS A 125 0.66 3.92 -5.84
CA HIS A 125 1.18 2.58 -6.08
C HIS A 125 0.22 1.55 -5.48
N LYS A 126 -0.07 0.50 -6.24
CA LYS A 126 -0.80 -0.68 -5.77
C LYS A 126 0.11 -1.89 -5.95
N ILE A 127 0.44 -2.54 -4.84
CA ILE A 127 1.31 -3.72 -4.80
C ILE A 127 0.46 -4.89 -4.36
N ARG A 128 0.33 -5.91 -5.21
CA ARG A 128 -0.49 -7.09 -4.97
C ARG A 128 0.35 -8.35 -5.05
N LEU A 129 0.20 -9.24 -4.08
CA LEU A 129 0.77 -10.59 -4.08
C LEU A 129 -0.36 -11.58 -4.29
N CYS A 130 -0.31 -12.36 -5.37
CA CYS A 130 -1.25 -13.44 -5.67
C CYS A 130 -0.45 -14.73 -5.91
N GLY A 131 -0.62 -15.73 -5.03
CA GLY A 131 0.23 -16.93 -5.03
C GLY A 131 1.72 -16.59 -4.91
N SER A 132 2.46 -16.79 -5.99
CA SER A 132 3.90 -16.50 -6.12
C SER A 132 4.23 -15.28 -6.99
N THR A 133 3.22 -14.57 -7.49
CA THR A 133 3.40 -13.42 -8.39
C THR A 133 3.12 -12.12 -7.64
N ILE A 134 4.05 -11.17 -7.73
CA ILE A 134 3.82 -9.80 -7.25
C ILE A 134 3.50 -8.92 -8.46
N THR A 135 2.36 -8.25 -8.46
CA THR A 135 2.00 -7.21 -9.44
C THR A 135 2.16 -5.85 -8.80
N VAL A 136 2.85 -4.94 -9.49
CA VAL A 136 2.94 -3.53 -9.10
C VAL A 136 2.28 -2.68 -10.17
N THR A 137 1.24 -1.96 -9.78
CA THR A 137 0.59 -0.94 -10.59
C THR A 137 1.01 0.44 -10.09
N ILE A 138 1.49 1.28 -11.01
CA ILE A 138 1.89 2.66 -10.75
C ILE A 138 0.96 3.59 -11.52
N TYR A 139 0.33 4.51 -10.79
CA TYR A 139 -0.46 5.60 -11.34
C TYR A 139 0.31 6.90 -11.19
N ARG A 140 0.59 7.56 -12.32
CA ARG A 140 1.23 8.89 -12.39
C ARG A 140 0.28 9.88 -13.06
N PRO A 141 0.20 11.14 -12.63
CA PRO A 141 -0.62 12.14 -13.32
C PRO A 141 -0.25 12.21 -14.81
N SER A 142 -1.25 12.15 -15.68
CA SER A 142 -1.11 12.55 -17.08
C SER A 142 -1.05 14.07 -17.14
N ILE A 143 -0.15 14.61 -17.96
CA ILE A 143 0.00 16.05 -18.20
C ILE A 143 -1.15 16.54 -19.08
#